data_AF-A0A099CZC9-F1
#
_entry.id   AF-A0A099CZC9-F1
#
_cell.length_a   1.000
_cell.length_b   1.000
_cell.length_c   1.000
_cell.angle_alpha   90.00
_cell.angle_beta   90.00
_cell.angle_gamma   90.00
#
_symmetry.space_group_name_H-M   'P 1'
#
loop_
_entity.id
_entity.type
_entity.pdbx_description
1 polymer ?
#
loop_
_entity_poly.entity_id
_entity_poly.type
_entity_poly.pdbx_seq_one_letter_code
_entity_poly.pdbx_strand_id
1 'polypeptide(L)' 'MSVGPFQLLLIVLIIVLLFGTKKLGNIGSDLGKAIRGFKKGMSDDDKDDDAAEKLKADAPAADAKRESETSSQDRSGH' A
#
# COMPACT_ATOMS: atom_id res chain seq x y z
N MET A 1 11.94 18.50 -27.10
CA MET A 1 10.85 17.54 -26.80
C MET A 1 10.89 17.26 -25.31
N SER A 2 10.16 18.04 -24.52
CA SER A 2 10.18 17.91 -23.05
C SER A 2 9.34 16.71 -22.65
N VAL A 3 9.91 15.83 -21.82
CA VAL A 3 9.13 14.77 -21.16
C VAL A 3 8.10 15.43 -20.25
N GLY A 4 6.85 15.39 -20.69
CA GLY A 4 5.74 15.97 -19.93
C GLY A 4 5.30 15.05 -18.80
N PRO A 5 4.52 15.58 -17.84
CA PRO A 5 3.94 14.78 -16.75
C PRO A 5 3.10 13.59 -17.27
N PHE A 6 2.57 13.69 -18.49
CA PHE A 6 1.82 12.62 -19.14
C PHE A 6 2.70 11.41 -19.51
N GLN A 7 3.94 11.61 -19.96
CA GLN A 7 4.89 10.51 -20.22
C GLN A 7 5.25 9.77 -18.93
N LEU A 8 5.49 10.49 -17.82
CA LEU A 8 5.81 9.87 -16.54
C LEU A 8 4.64 9.01 -16.02
N LEU A 9 3.41 9.47 -16.19
CA LEU A 9 2.22 8.72 -15.77
C LEU A 9 2.08 7.40 -16.54
N LEU A 10 2.36 7.39 -17.85
CA LEU A 10 2.34 6.19 -18.67
C LEU A 10 3.40 5.15 -18.21
N ILE A 11 4.60 5.62 -17.84
CA ILE A 11 5.67 4.75 -17.35
C ILE A 11 5.27 4.14 -15.99
N VAL A 12 4.76 4.94 -15.07
CA VAL A 12 4.28 4.46 -13.76
C VAL A 12 3.17 3.42 -13.93
N LEU A 13 2.25 3.63 -14.89
CA LEU A 13 1.19 2.67 -15.18
C LEU A 13 1.76 1.30 -15.59
N ILE A 14 2.76 1.28 -16.47
CA ILE A 14 3.40 0.02 -16.89
C ILE A 14 4.10 -0.66 -15.70
N ILE A 15 4.81 0.09 -14.86
CA ILE A 15 5.46 -0.45 -13.66
C ILE A 15 4.42 -1.09 -12.71
N VAL A 16 3.28 -0.43 -12.50
CA VAL A 16 2.20 -0.96 -11.66
C VAL A 16 1.63 -2.26 -12.25
N LEU A 17 1.51 -2.37 -13.57
CA LEU A 17 1.06 -3.60 -14.22
C LEU A 17 2.07 -4.74 -14.10
N LEU A 18 3.38 -4.45 -14.17
CA LEU A 18 4.44 -5.45 -14.05
C LEU A 18 4.59 -6.00 -12.62
N PHE A 19 4.60 -5.09 -11.64
CA PHE A 19 4.82 -5.46 -10.23
C PHE A 19 3.52 -5.76 -9.48
N GLY A 20 2.38 -5.32 -10.01
CA GLY A 20 1.07 -5.40 -9.38
C GLY A 20 0.87 -4.36 -8.27
N THR A 21 -0.38 -4.00 -8.01
CA THR A 21 -0.75 -3.05 -6.94
C THR A 21 -0.46 -3.59 -5.54
N LYS A 22 -0.43 -4.91 -5.36
CA LYS A 22 -0.21 -5.55 -4.05
C LYS A 22 1.23 -5.38 -3.54
N LYS A 23 2.23 -5.51 -4.41
CA LYS A 23 3.63 -5.27 -4.02
C LYS A 23 3.96 -3.78 -3.89
N LEU A 24 3.46 -2.95 -4.80
CA LEU A 24 3.62 -1.49 -4.71
C LEU A 24 2.88 -0.91 -3.50
N GLY A 25 1.71 -1.43 -3.13
CA GLY A 25 0.96 -0.99 -1.96
C GLY A 25 1.66 -1.32 -0.65
N ASN A 26 2.26 -2.52 -0.55
CA ASN A 26 3.03 -2.90 0.64
C ASN A 26 4.24 -1.97 0.84
N ILE A 27 5.06 -1.79 -0.21
CA ILE A 27 6.26 -0.92 -0.15
C ILE A 27 5.86 0.57 -0.05
N GLY A 28 4.81 0.98 -0.74
CA GLY A 28 4.32 2.36 -0.76
C GLY A 28 3.70 2.81 0.56
N SER A 29 3.14 1.88 1.35
CA SER A 29 2.63 2.19 2.70
C SER A 29 3.78 2.60 3.63
N ASP A 30 4.87 1.84 3.64
CA ASP A 30 6.06 2.14 4.46
C ASP A 30 6.78 3.40 3.97
N LEU A 31 6.97 3.54 2.65
CA LEU A 31 7.59 4.72 2.07
C LEU A 31 6.72 5.98 2.28
N GLY A 32 5.40 5.83 2.20
CA GLY A 32 4.42 6.88 2.44
C GLY A 32 4.44 7.36 3.89
N LYS A 33 4.55 6.45 4.87
CA LYS A 33 4.72 6.80 6.30
C LYS A 33 6.01 7.58 6.54
N ALA A 34 7.13 7.14 5.94
CA ALA A 34 8.41 7.83 6.06
C ALA A 34 8.37 9.24 5.45
N ILE A 35 7.81 9.39 4.25
CA ILE A 35 7.65 10.69 3.57
C ILE A 35 6.67 11.60 4.34
N ARG A 36 5.60 11.05 4.93
CA ARG A 36 4.65 11.79 5.77
C ARG A 36 5.32 12.36 7.03
N GLY A 37 6.17 11.57 7.69
CA GLY A 37 6.97 12.01 8.82
C GLY A 37 7.99 13.07 8.44
N PHE A 38 8.67 12.89 7.31
CA PHE A 38 9.60 13.90 6.76
C PHE A 38 8.90 15.22 6.45
N LYS A 39 7.76 15.18 5.76
CA LYS A 39 6.96 16.38 5.47
C LYS A 39 6.46 17.05 6.74
N LYS A 40 6.02 16.27 7.74
CA LYS A 40 5.55 16.81 9.03
C LYS A 40 6.69 17.50 9.77
N GLY A 41 7.85 16.86 9.91
CA GLY A 41 9.02 17.48 10.54
C GLY A 41 9.54 18.72 9.81
N MET A 42 9.36 18.79 8.48
CA MET A 42 9.72 19.97 7.69
C MET A 42 8.64 21.06 7.67
N SER A 43 7.41 20.76 8.10
CA SER A 43 6.31 21.73 8.23
C SER A 43 6.08 22.18 9.68
N ASP A 44 6.66 21.46 10.65
CA ASP A 44 6.61 21.74 12.10
C ASP A 44 7.35 23.05 12.47
N ASP A 45 8.22 23.54 11.59
CA ASP A 45 8.91 24.83 11.77
C ASP A 45 7.97 26.04 11.54
N ASP A 46 6.76 25.83 11.00
CA ASP A 46 5.85 26.93 10.66
C ASP A 46 4.47 26.92 11.37
N LYS A 47 3.84 25.79 11.74
CA LYS A 47 2.57 25.77 12.49
C LYS A 47 2.31 24.48 13.28
N ASP A 48 2.07 24.64 14.58
CA ASP A 48 1.38 23.67 15.44
C ASP A 48 0.04 23.28 14.82
N ASP A 49 -0.13 22.00 14.43
CA ASP A 49 -1.46 21.41 14.20
C ASP A 49 -1.41 19.88 14.44
N ASP A 50 -1.89 19.52 15.63
CA ASP A 50 -2.48 18.31 16.22
C ASP A 50 -3.07 17.16 15.34
N ALA A 51 -2.70 16.97 14.07
CA ALA A 51 -3.48 16.10 13.16
C ALA A 51 -2.88 14.73 12.78
N ALA A 52 -1.97 14.13 13.57
CA ALA A 52 -1.36 12.82 13.22
C ALA A 52 -1.73 11.65 14.14
N GLU A 53 -2.46 11.87 15.24
CA GLU A 53 -2.79 10.82 16.22
C GLU A 53 -3.96 9.88 15.83
N LYS A 54 -4.53 9.99 14.62
CA LYS A 54 -5.71 9.21 14.23
C LYS A 54 -5.64 8.50 12.87
N LEU A 55 -4.46 8.18 12.35
CA LEU A 55 -4.37 7.34 11.14
C LEU A 55 -3.93 5.93 11.51
N LYS A 56 -4.93 5.19 12.02
CA LYS A 56 -4.95 3.73 12.17
C LYS A 56 -4.25 3.07 10.98
N ALA A 57 -3.15 2.37 11.28
CA ALA A 57 -2.58 1.36 10.39
C ALA A 57 -3.14 -0.05 10.72
N ASP A 58 -4.33 -0.13 11.31
CA ASP A 58 -5.15 -1.35 11.33
C ASP A 58 -6.04 -1.36 10.08
N ALA A 59 -5.45 -1.77 8.96
CA ALA A 59 -6.21 -2.25 7.82
C ALA A 59 -5.53 -3.53 7.32
N PRO A 60 -6.06 -4.72 7.64
CA PRO A 60 -5.59 -5.97 7.07
C PRO A 60 -6.13 -6.04 5.64
N ALA A 61 -5.41 -5.43 4.70
CA ALA A 61 -5.78 -5.50 3.29
C ALA A 61 -5.08 -6.70 2.63
N ALA A 62 -5.90 -7.73 2.41
CA ALA A 62 -5.69 -8.83 1.46
C ALA A 62 -4.86 -10.03 1.95
N ASP A 63 -5.37 -10.67 3.00
CA ASP A 63 -5.49 -12.13 3.01
C ASP A 63 -6.39 -12.55 1.83
N ALA A 64 -5.76 -12.68 0.66
CA ALA A 64 -6.36 -13.28 -0.53
C ALA A 64 -5.89 -14.73 -0.64
N LYS A 65 -5.86 -15.45 0.48
CA LYS A 65 -5.83 -16.91 0.51
C LYS A 65 -7.26 -17.37 0.82
N ARG A 66 -8.15 -17.27 -0.17
CA ARG A 66 -9.30 -18.17 -0.21
C ARG A 66 -8.77 -19.54 -0.61
N GLU A 67 -8.25 -20.21 0.40
CA GLU A 67 -8.14 -21.66 0.50
C GLU A 67 -9.54 -22.24 0.27
N SER A 68 -9.79 -22.65 -0.97
CA SER A 68 -10.94 -23.44 -1.36
C SER A 68 -10.47 -24.43 -2.39
N GLU A 69 -9.57 -25.32 -1.98
CA GLU A 69 -9.31 -26.59 -2.64
C GLU A 69 -8.56 -27.50 -1.66
N THR A 70 -9.08 -28.71 -1.49
CA THR A 70 -8.56 -29.84 -0.71
C THR A 70 -8.90 -29.91 0.79
N SER A 71 -10.13 -30.34 1.07
CA SER A 71 -10.32 -31.44 2.01
C SER A 71 -11.55 -32.24 1.58
N SER A 72 -11.42 -32.89 0.43
CA SER A 72 -12.14 -34.13 0.19
C SER A 72 -11.86 -35.07 1.36
N GLN A 73 -12.91 -35.70 1.87
CA GLN A 73 -12.89 -37.13 2.14
C GLN A 73 -11.80 -37.62 3.10
N ASP A 74 -12.13 -37.84 4.38
CA ASP A 74 -11.92 -39.15 4.98
C ASP A 74 -12.62 -39.28 6.34
N ARG A 75 -13.29 -40.43 6.52
CA ARG A 75 -13.74 -41.06 7.78
C ARG A 75 -14.98 -40.48 8.47
N SER A 76 -16.10 -41.21 8.45
CA SER A 76 -16.36 -42.37 9.34
C SER A 76 -16.36 -41.89 10.79
N GLY A 77 -17.51 -41.70 11.43
CA GLY A 77 -18.45 -42.77 11.73
C GLY A 77 -18.27 -43.20 13.18
N HIS A 78 -18.95 -42.50 14.09
CA HIS A 78 -19.57 -42.99 15.33
C HIS A 78 -20.24 -41.82 16.04
#